data_AF-A0A975CSE1-F1
#
_entry.id   AF-A0A975CSE1-F1
#
_cell.length_a   1.000
_cell.length_b   1.000
_cell.length_c   1.000
_cell.angle_alpha   90.00
_cell.angle_beta   90.00
_cell.angle_gamma   90.00
#
_symmetry.space_group_name_H-M   'P 1'
#
loop_
_entity.id
_entity.type
_entity.pdbx_description
1 polymer ?
#
loop_
_entity_poly.entity_id
_entity_poly.type
_entity_poly.pdbx_seq_one_letter_code
_entity_poly.pdbx_strand_id
1 'polypeptide(L)'
;MKITLIFSNELIGEFVEVVSRPKFKKYFSKRDIEKLLGCFDEYGKLIKVESDVKICRDEKDNFLLNLSIDSKAKYLIIGDRDLSNLR
;
A
#
# COMPACT_ATOMS: atom_id res chain seq x y z
N MET A 1 -9.92 -14.80 -14.85
CA MET A 1 -9.34 -13.44 -14.76
C MET A 1 -8.37 -13.45 -13.58
N LYS A 2 -7.08 -13.13 -13.79
CA LYS A 2 -6.07 -13.16 -12.72
C LYS A 2 -5.86 -11.72 -12.24
N ILE A 3 -6.10 -11.48 -10.95
CA ILE A 3 -5.82 -10.20 -10.29
C ILE A 3 -4.49 -10.37 -9.58
N THR A 4 -3.57 -9.43 -9.76
CA THR A 4 -2.31 -9.39 -9.03
C THR A 4 -2.33 -8.14 -8.17
N LEU A 5 -2.16 -8.32 -6.86
CA LEU A 5 -2.03 -7.20 -5.95
C LEU A 5 -0.60 -6.66 -6.04
N ILE A 6 -0.43 -5.35 -5.96
CA ILE A 6 0.88 -4.71 -6.07
C ILE A 6 1.12 -3.92 -4.79
N PHE A 7 2.29 -4.13 -4.21
CA PHE A 7 2.68 -3.51 -2.95
C PHE A 7 4.13 -3.00 -3.05
N SER A 8 4.48 -2.03 -2.20
CA SER A 8 5.86 -1.61 -1.97
C SER A 8 6.29 -1.93 -0.55
N ASN A 9 7.60 -1.95 -0.30
CA ASN A 9 8.12 -2.08 1.06
C ASN A 9 7.62 -0.95 1.98
N GLU A 10 7.49 0.26 1.43
CA GLU A 10 6.97 1.42 2.15
C GLU A 10 5.51 1.22 2.57
N LEU A 11 4.65 0.75 1.66
CA LEU A 11 3.24 0.45 1.96
C LEU A 11 3.09 -0.61 3.05
N ILE A 12 3.86 -1.69 2.95
CA ILE A 12 3.83 -2.77 3.94
C ILE A 12 4.36 -2.26 5.30
N GLY A 13 5.42 -1.45 5.28
CA GLY A 13 5.97 -0.82 6.48
C GLY A 13 4.95 0.08 7.19
N GLU A 14 4.30 0.97 6.45
CA GLU A 14 3.26 1.85 6.99
C GLU A 14 2.08 1.03 7.53
N PHE A 15 1.64 0.01 6.78
CA PHE A 15 0.58 -0.88 7.24
C PHE A 15 0.94 -1.52 8.59
N VAL A 16 2.13 -2.13 8.71
CA VAL A 16 2.62 -2.77 9.93
C VAL A 16 2.72 -1.76 11.08
N GLU A 17 3.20 -0.55 10.82
CA GLU A 17 3.28 0.51 11.82
C GLU A 17 1.88 0.88 12.33
N VAL A 18 0.93 1.10 11.42
CA VAL A 18 -0.45 1.49 11.74
C VAL A 18 -1.13 0.41 12.57
N VAL A 19 -1.10 -0.86 12.14
CA VAL A 19 -1.76 -1.96 12.87
C VAL A 19 -1.09 -2.28 14.21
N SER A 20 0.18 -1.93 14.37
CA SER A 20 0.92 -2.11 15.63
C SER A 20 0.54 -1.08 16.71
N ARG A 21 -0.14 0.02 16.35
CA ARG A 21 -0.54 1.06 17.32
C ARG A 21 -1.50 0.48 18.39
N PRO A 22 -1.40 0.92 19.66
CA PRO A 22 -2.18 0.35 20.77
C PRO A 22 -3.69 0.31 20.53
N LYS A 23 -4.24 1.32 19.83
CA LYS A 23 -5.67 1.39 19.50
C LYS A 23 -6.18 0.25 18.60
N PHE A 24 -5.29 -0.38 17.83
CA PHE A 24 -5.61 -1.47 16.91
C PHE A 24 -5.34 -2.86 17.48
N LYS A 25 -4.57 -2.98 18.58
CA LYS A 25 -4.29 -4.26 19.25
C LYS A 25 -5.53 -5.03 19.69
N LYS A 26 -6.65 -4.34 19.92
CA LYS A 26 -7.94 -4.98 20.28
C LYS A 26 -8.69 -5.57 19.08
N TYR A 27 -8.29 -5.22 17.85
CA TYR A 27 -8.92 -5.68 16.61
C TYR A 27 -8.08 -6.73 15.89
N PHE A 28 -6.75 -6.58 15.92
CA PHE A 28 -5.84 -7.47 15.22
C PHE A 28 -4.84 -8.08 16.20
N SER A 29 -4.82 -9.41 16.26
CA SER A 29 -3.74 -10.12 16.94
C SER A 29 -2.50 -10.14 16.05
N LYS A 30 -1.31 -10.37 16.65
CA LYS A 30 -0.07 -10.54 15.89
C LYS A 30 -0.19 -11.64 14.83
N ARG A 31 -0.90 -12.72 15.14
CA ARG A 31 -1.14 -13.86 14.24
C ARG A 31 -2.00 -13.46 13.03
N ASP A 32 -2.94 -12.55 13.20
CA ASP A 32 -3.78 -12.08 12.09
C ASP A 32 -2.97 -11.21 11.11
N ILE A 33 -2.08 -10.37 11.65
CA ILE A 33 -1.15 -9.56 10.85
C ILE A 33 -0.20 -10.48 10.08
N GLU A 34 0.40 -11.47 10.74
CA GLU A 34 1.30 -12.45 10.10
C GLU A 34 0.61 -13.23 8.98
N LYS A 35 -0.65 -13.67 9.19
CA LYS A 35 -1.43 -14.33 8.14
C LYS A 35 -1.68 -13.41 6.94
N LEU A 36 -2.01 -12.14 7.19
CA LEU A 36 -2.25 -11.19 6.12
C LEU A 36 -0.99 -10.89 5.33
N LEU A 37 0.16 -10.74 6.00
CA LEU A 37 1.46 -10.59 5.35
C LEU A 37 1.81 -11.84 4.50
N GLY A 38 1.48 -13.04 4.99
CA GLY A 38 1.60 -14.27 4.20
C GLY A 38 0.75 -14.24 2.93
N CYS A 39 -0.48 -13.74 3.00
CA CYS A 39 -1.31 -13.54 1.81
C CYS A 39 -0.71 -12.50 0.85
N PHE A 40 -0.08 -11.43 1.36
CA PHE A 40 0.59 -10.46 0.49
C PHE A 40 1.79 -11.07 -0.23
N ASP A 41 2.51 -12.00 0.40
CA ASP A 41 3.62 -12.72 -0.23
C ASP A 41 3.13 -13.73 -1.28
N GLU A 42 2.01 -14.41 -1.02
CA GLU A 42 1.44 -15.42 -1.92
C GLU A 42 0.73 -14.81 -3.15
N TYR A 43 -0.03 -13.73 -2.96
CA TYR A 43 -0.89 -13.13 -3.99
C TYR A 43 -0.39 -11.79 -4.52
N GLY A 44 0.53 -11.15 -3.80
CA GLY A 44 1.06 -9.84 -4.12
C GLY A 44 2.36 -9.91 -4.91
N LYS A 45 2.65 -8.82 -5.61
CA LYS A 45 3.95 -8.56 -6.20
C LYS A 45 4.54 -7.34 -5.52
N LEU A 46 5.71 -7.53 -4.91
CA LEU A 46 6.46 -6.44 -4.30
C LEU A 46 7.25 -5.70 -5.38
N ILE A 47 7.02 -4.40 -5.49
CA ILE A 47 7.67 -3.51 -6.44
C ILE A 47 8.47 -2.49 -5.65
N LYS A 48 9.72 -2.29 -6.08
CA LYS A 48 10.55 -1.19 -5.61
C LYS A 48 10.13 0.06 -6.35
N VAL A 49 9.77 1.10 -5.59
CA VAL A 49 9.43 2.41 -6.13
C VAL A 49 10.74 3.13 -6.43
N GLU A 50 10.91 3.55 -7.69
CA GLU A 50 12.08 4.29 -8.19
C GLU A 50 11.69 5.66 -8.75
N SER A 51 10.42 5.85 -9.13
CA SER A 51 9.88 7.15 -9.50
C SER A 51 9.83 8.11 -8.31
N ASP A 52 10.08 9.41 -8.56
CA ASP A 52 10.02 10.49 -7.57
C ASP A 52 9.06 11.61 -8.04
N VAL A 53 7.81 11.24 -8.31
CA VAL A 53 6.75 12.19 -8.61
C VAL A 53 6.26 12.83 -7.31
N LYS A 54 6.22 14.17 -7.28
CA LYS A 54 5.75 14.98 -6.15
C LYS A 54 4.57 15.85 -6.55
N ILE A 55 3.43 15.21 -6.79
CA ILE A 55 2.21 15.87 -7.29
C ILE A 55 1.09 15.82 -6.24
N CYS A 56 1.12 14.86 -5.32
CA CYS A 56 0.13 14.76 -4.25
C CYS A 56 0.27 15.92 -3.26
N ARG A 57 -0.88 16.34 -2.72
CA ARG A 57 -0.94 17.41 -1.70
C ARG A 57 -0.29 16.99 -0.39
N ASP A 58 -0.47 15.72 -0.02
CA ASP A 58 0.29 15.08 1.05
C ASP A 58 1.50 14.38 0.41
N GLU A 59 2.69 14.74 0.87
CA GLU A 59 3.93 14.15 0.38
C GLU A 59 4.00 12.64 0.64
N LYS A 60 3.28 12.16 1.67
CA LYS A 60 3.21 10.75 2.01
C LYS A 60 2.39 9.93 1.03
N ASP A 61 1.50 10.54 0.24
CA ASP A 61 0.74 9.81 -0.76
C ASP A 61 1.50 9.66 -2.10
N ASN A 62 2.57 10.43 -2.30
CA ASN A 62 3.34 10.40 -3.54
C ASN A 62 3.88 9.00 -3.86
N PHE A 63 4.28 8.22 -2.85
CA PHE A 63 4.79 6.88 -3.09
C PHE A 63 3.73 5.94 -3.68
N LEU A 64 2.43 6.12 -3.37
CA LEU A 64 1.35 5.33 -3.95
C LEU A 64 1.21 5.61 -5.45
N LEU A 65 1.34 6.88 -5.83
CA LEU A 65 1.35 7.29 -7.23
C LEU A 65 2.58 6.73 -7.95
N ASN A 66 3.76 6.90 -7.37
CA ASN A 66 5.00 6.35 -7.91
C ASN A 66 4.94 4.83 -8.07
N LEU A 67 4.38 4.12 -7.08
CA LEU A 67 4.13 2.67 -7.15
C LEU A 67 3.22 2.32 -8.32
N SER A 68 2.15 3.08 -8.56
CA SER A 68 1.23 2.84 -9.67
C SER A 68 1.92 3.01 -11.03
N ILE A 69 2.80 4.00 -11.15
CA ILE A 69 3.59 4.29 -12.35
C ILE A 69 4.61 3.17 -12.60
N ASP A 70 5.44 2.87 -11.60
CA ASP A 70 6.54 1.90 -11.72
C ASP A 70 6.02 0.48 -11.95
N SER A 71 4.87 0.15 -11.37
CA SER A 71 4.25 -1.15 -11.53
C SER A 71 3.39 -1.29 -12.79
N LYS A 72 3.12 -0.19 -13.50
CA LYS A 72 2.17 -0.11 -14.63
C LYS A 72 0.80 -0.68 -14.25
N ALA A 73 0.38 -0.46 -13.01
CA ALA A 73 -0.91 -0.94 -12.52
C ALA A 73 -2.05 -0.31 -13.31
N LYS A 74 -3.06 -1.12 -13.66
CA LYS A 74 -4.25 -0.62 -14.37
C LYS A 74 -5.22 0.12 -13.45
N TYR A 75 -5.17 -0.18 -12.16
CA TYR A 75 -6.05 0.38 -11.15
C TYR A 75 -5.24 0.71 -9.90
N LEU A 76 -5.50 1.89 -9.34
CA LEU A 76 -4.99 2.32 -8.04
C LEU A 76 -6.17 2.34 -7.07
N ILE A 77 -6.06 1.60 -5.96
CA ILE A 77 -7.11 1.49 -4.94
C ILE A 77 -6.67 2.30 -3.73
N ILE A 78 -7.46 3.29 -3.34
CA ILE A 78 -7.11 4.24 -2.29
C ILE A 78 -8.33 4.40 -1.38
N GLY A 79 -8.12 4.38 -0.07
CA GLY A 79 -9.19 4.58 0.92
C GLY A 79 -9.47 6.06 1.20
N ASP A 80 -8.55 6.95 0.81
CA ASP A 80 -8.70 8.39 0.95
C ASP A 80 -9.45 8.98 -0.25
N ARG A 81 -10.50 9.76 0.04
CA ARG A 81 -11.34 10.41 -0.97
C ARG A 81 -10.65 11.62 -1.60
N ASP A 82 -9.63 12.18 -0.96
CA ASP A 82 -8.99 13.42 -1.42
C ASP A 82 -7.93 13.24 -2.52
N LEU A 83 -7.53 12.00 -2.85
CA LEU A 83 -6.60 11.74 -3.97
C LEU A 83 -7.26 11.85 -5.37
N SER A 84 -8.53 12.23 -5.45
CA SER A 84 -9.36 12.25 -6.66
C SER A 84 -9.06 13.37 -7.67
N ASN A 85 -7.95 14.10 -7.53
CA ASN A 85 -7.61 15.22 -8.44
C ASN A 85 -6.58 14.88 -9.53
N LEU A 86 -6.19 13.61 -9.66
CA LEU A 86 -5.32 13.20 -10.76
C LEU A 86 -6.19 12.81 -11.98
N ARG A 87 -6.31 13.77 -12.91
CA ARG A 87 -7.04 13.64 -14.18
C ARG A 87 -6.09 13.29 -15.31
#